data_AF-A0A2W6X8D6-F1
#
_entry.id   AF-A0A2W6X8D6-F1
#
_cell.length_a   1.000
_cell.length_b   1.000
_cell.length_c   1.000
_cell.angle_alpha   90.00
_cell.angle_beta   90.00
_cell.angle_gamma   90.00
#
_symmetry.space_group_name_H-M   'P 1'
#
loop_
_entity.id
_entity.type
_entity.pdbx_description
1 polymer ?
#
loop_
_entity_poly.entity_id
_entity_poly.type
_entity_poly.pdbx_seq_one_letter_code
_entity_poly.pdbx_strand_id
1 'polypeptide(L)'
;MTRTSESQPPEPRLDYAGPEAERLLAGYDRASGDWAFPRTGPFWEAVALAHAAGLRGAGRRIAILDSAFDLTIPALAANATLCLPNRPGADLSHGTVVALLVNSIAPDAALDLYAIGGPDGPDRHAMRAALRKVADSEAGLLCISLGVAVPLAGLTLELKPLFPLVAMRPRQCPLPSGCLCEAVEAAAPGRTIFAAVGNDDGSLFCPAMARSAAAIGFQLERRMLDAAHGESAWATPPAGYKQSDAADYTLIQPDGVLGSSFATPLVAGAAALQPDPDVIATMQQACLLGALADMQLADYRTAAPRDPALLSAALGYYREALAAFPHRAALAGRTHWCIGCALYGGTLFVNAGLAHLEAANLTNAEALLRIARAIAPLSADAAANLATTLLMRATDAADATARAPDAKDLVQEAIALFDIAIALRPHYRGYDSARTQAVSQLPA
;
A
#
# COMPACT_ATOMS: atom_id res chain seq x y z
N MET A 1 -30.81 20.12 48.01
CA MET A 1 -30.31 20.22 46.63
C MET A 1 -29.26 19.13 46.41
N THR A 2 -29.71 17.96 45.98
CA THR A 2 -28.87 16.84 45.57
C THR A 2 -28.32 17.17 44.18
N ARG A 3 -27.01 17.38 44.06
CA ARG A 3 -26.35 17.43 42.75
C ARG A 3 -26.45 16.03 42.15
N THR A 4 -27.31 15.87 41.15
CA THR A 4 -27.23 14.75 40.21
C THR A 4 -25.83 14.78 39.60
N SER A 5 -25.01 13.78 39.91
CA SER A 5 -23.74 13.61 39.21
C SER A 5 -24.09 13.31 37.75
N GLU A 6 -23.89 14.29 36.87
CA GLU A 6 -23.85 14.04 35.44
C GLU A 6 -22.78 12.96 35.23
N SER A 7 -23.21 11.76 34.88
CA SER A 7 -22.31 10.68 34.53
C SER A 7 -21.49 11.15 33.35
N GLN A 8 -20.17 11.27 33.52
CA GLN A 8 -19.29 11.54 32.40
C GLN A 8 -19.56 10.51 31.29
N PRO A 9 -19.65 10.95 30.03
CA PRO A 9 -19.81 10.03 28.92
C PRO A 9 -18.67 9.00 28.95
N PRO A 10 -18.94 7.73 28.62
CA PRO A 10 -17.93 6.69 28.62
C PRO A 10 -16.77 7.09 27.70
N GLU A 11 -15.53 6.84 28.14
CA GLU A 11 -14.38 7.14 27.31
C GLU A 11 -14.43 6.36 25.99
N PRO A 12 -14.05 6.99 24.86
CA PRO A 12 -13.95 6.29 23.59
C PRO A 12 -12.97 5.11 23.70
N ARG A 13 -13.39 3.95 23.20
CA ARG A 13 -12.56 2.73 23.16
C ARG A 13 -11.72 2.69 21.89
N LEU A 14 -10.61 1.96 21.96
CA LEU A 14 -9.82 1.59 20.79
C LEU A 14 -10.57 0.52 20.00
N ASP A 15 -10.73 0.77 18.71
CA ASP A 15 -11.28 -0.15 17.71
C ASP A 15 -10.17 -1.05 17.14
N TYR A 16 -10.50 -2.33 16.94
CA TYR A 16 -9.62 -3.38 16.43
C TYR A 16 -10.40 -4.57 15.87
N ALA A 17 -9.79 -5.28 14.92
CA ALA A 17 -10.42 -6.37 14.19
C ALA A 17 -10.26 -7.73 14.89
N GLY A 18 -10.82 -7.87 16.11
CA GLY A 18 -10.65 -9.07 16.94
C GLY A 18 -11.09 -10.39 16.28
N PRO A 19 -12.35 -10.55 15.87
CA PRO A 19 -12.83 -11.79 15.23
C PRO A 19 -12.11 -12.11 13.90
N GLU A 20 -11.72 -11.08 13.15
CA GLU A 20 -10.94 -11.24 11.92
C GLU A 20 -9.51 -11.70 12.23
N ALA A 21 -8.90 -11.21 13.32
CA ALA A 21 -7.58 -11.65 13.75
C ALA A 21 -7.57 -13.12 14.16
N GLU A 22 -8.57 -13.60 14.90
CA GLU A 22 -8.66 -15.03 15.24
C GLU A 22 -8.75 -15.91 13.99
N ARG A 23 -9.59 -15.51 13.03
CA ARG A 23 -9.72 -16.22 11.75
C ARG A 23 -8.43 -16.22 10.95
N LEU A 24 -7.75 -15.08 10.89
CA LEU A 24 -6.49 -14.96 10.18
C LEU A 24 -5.40 -15.79 10.85
N LEU A 25 -5.29 -15.73 12.18
CA LEU A 25 -4.33 -16.51 12.96
C LEU A 25 -4.53 -18.02 12.80
N ALA A 26 -5.78 -18.49 12.65
CA ALA A 26 -6.08 -19.89 12.36
C ALA A 26 -5.52 -20.35 10.99
N GLY A 27 -5.30 -19.41 10.07
CA GLY A 27 -4.63 -19.65 8.78
C GLY A 27 -3.10 -19.58 8.84
N TYR A 28 -2.50 -19.35 10.00
CA TYR A 28 -1.04 -19.37 10.18
C TYR A 28 -0.56 -20.76 10.59
N ASP A 29 0.31 -21.36 9.78
CA ASP A 29 0.96 -22.61 10.13
C ASP A 29 2.20 -22.34 10.98
N ARG A 30 2.10 -22.63 12.28
CA ARG A 30 3.18 -22.45 13.26
C ARG A 30 4.42 -23.31 12.95
N ALA A 31 4.28 -24.42 12.22
CA ALA A 31 5.37 -25.34 11.93
C ALA A 31 6.21 -24.86 10.74
N SER A 32 5.57 -24.47 9.63
CA SER A 32 6.25 -23.90 8.47
C SER A 32 6.60 -22.42 8.63
N GLY A 33 5.88 -21.71 9.50
CA GLY A 33 6.01 -20.27 9.67
C GLY A 33 5.28 -19.46 8.59
N ASP A 34 4.37 -20.10 7.84
CA ASP A 34 3.72 -19.52 6.66
C ASP A 34 2.21 -19.30 6.82
N TRP A 35 1.66 -18.49 5.91
CA TRP A 35 0.24 -18.15 5.86
C TRP A 35 -0.46 -18.99 4.78
N ALA A 36 -1.72 -19.36 5.04
CA ALA A 36 -2.55 -20.09 4.07
C ALA A 36 -3.07 -19.21 2.92
N PHE A 37 -3.10 -17.88 3.07
CA PHE A 37 -3.56 -16.99 2.01
C PHE A 37 -2.49 -16.81 0.92
N PRO A 38 -2.89 -16.59 -0.34
CA PRO A 38 -1.95 -16.42 -1.44
C PRO A 38 -1.14 -15.11 -1.30
N ARG A 39 0.18 -15.20 -1.47
CA ARG A 39 1.11 -14.06 -1.51
C ARG A 39 1.34 -13.59 -2.95
N THR A 40 0.29 -13.05 -3.57
CA THR A 40 0.29 -12.66 -4.99
C THR A 40 0.09 -11.16 -5.19
N GLY A 41 0.60 -10.63 -6.31
CA GLY A 41 0.39 -9.26 -6.74
C GLY A 41 1.56 -8.31 -6.39
N PRO A 42 1.47 -7.03 -6.81
CA PRO A 42 2.59 -6.09 -6.83
C PRO A 42 3.33 -5.95 -5.49
N PHE A 43 2.61 -5.95 -4.37
CA PHE A 43 3.22 -5.88 -3.05
C PHE A 43 4.11 -7.09 -2.74
N TRP A 44 3.58 -8.30 -2.93
CA TRP A 44 4.32 -9.53 -2.65
C TRP A 44 5.44 -9.79 -3.65
N GLU A 45 5.25 -9.38 -4.91
CA GLU A 45 6.30 -9.39 -5.93
C GLU A 45 7.48 -8.50 -5.52
N ALA A 46 7.22 -7.31 -5.00
CA ALA A 46 8.26 -6.40 -4.51
C ALA A 46 8.97 -6.95 -3.26
N VAL A 47 8.24 -7.60 -2.35
CA VAL A 47 8.82 -8.29 -1.18
C VAL A 47 9.71 -9.45 -1.62
N ALA A 48 9.24 -10.28 -2.57
CA ALA A 48 10.03 -11.39 -3.11
C ALA A 48 11.32 -10.89 -3.79
N LEU A 49 11.24 -9.79 -4.54
CA LEU A 49 12.39 -9.16 -5.16
C LEU A 49 13.40 -8.67 -4.11
N ALA A 50 12.93 -8.05 -3.03
CA ALA A 50 13.78 -7.61 -1.93
C ALA A 50 14.47 -8.79 -1.23
N HIS A 51 13.74 -9.86 -0.95
CA HIS A 51 14.31 -11.08 -0.35
C HIS A 51 15.36 -11.72 -1.25
N ALA A 52 15.13 -11.76 -2.56
CA ALA A 52 16.11 -12.24 -3.53
C ALA A 52 17.39 -11.41 -3.56
N ALA A 53 17.32 -10.14 -3.19
CA ALA A 53 18.48 -9.26 -3.00
C ALA A 53 19.10 -9.31 -1.59
N GLY A 54 18.62 -10.20 -0.71
CA GLY A 54 19.09 -10.32 0.67
C GLY A 54 18.54 -9.24 1.61
N LEU A 55 17.60 -8.40 1.17
CA LEU A 55 16.94 -7.42 2.03
C LEU A 55 15.82 -8.13 2.80
N ARG A 56 16.10 -8.42 4.07
CA ARG A 56 15.18 -9.15 4.98
C ARG A 56 14.90 -8.41 6.29
N GLY A 57 15.38 -7.18 6.43
CA GLY A 57 15.19 -6.33 7.60
C GLY A 57 16.33 -6.35 8.62
N ALA A 58 17.46 -7.01 8.34
CA ALA A 58 18.61 -7.06 9.24
C ALA A 58 19.07 -5.65 9.67
N GLY A 59 19.29 -5.47 10.97
CA GLY A 59 19.69 -4.19 11.57
C GLY A 59 18.56 -3.16 11.70
N ARG A 60 17.33 -3.51 11.32
CA ARG A 60 16.14 -2.67 11.49
C ARG A 60 15.39 -3.07 12.75
N ARG A 61 14.72 -2.09 13.34
CA ARG A 61 13.93 -2.28 14.55
C ARG A 61 12.57 -1.62 14.43
N ILE A 62 11.53 -2.39 14.73
CA ILE A 62 10.13 -2.02 14.55
C ILE A 62 9.43 -2.10 15.91
N ALA A 63 8.91 -0.99 16.39
CA ALA A 63 8.02 -0.97 17.54
C ALA A 63 6.59 -1.28 17.09
N ILE A 64 5.94 -2.26 17.74
CA ILE A 64 4.57 -2.66 17.48
C ILE A 64 3.73 -2.39 18.73
N LEU A 65 2.76 -1.50 18.61
CA LEU A 65 1.83 -1.17 19.69
C LEU A 65 0.48 -1.78 19.37
N ASP A 66 0.15 -2.84 20.09
CA ASP A 66 -1.05 -3.62 19.81
C ASP A 66 -1.64 -4.27 21.08
N SER A 67 -2.63 -5.15 20.94
CA SER A 67 -3.10 -6.03 22.01
C SER A 67 -1.95 -6.93 22.51
N ALA A 68 -2.27 -7.97 23.28
CA ALA A 68 -1.23 -8.85 23.78
C ALA A 68 -0.66 -9.77 22.68
N PHE A 69 0.52 -10.35 22.93
CA PHE A 69 1.28 -11.11 21.93
C PHE A 69 1.58 -12.54 22.40
N ASP A 70 1.44 -13.53 21.52
CA ASP A 70 1.78 -14.92 21.75
C ASP A 70 3.23 -15.23 21.32
N LEU A 71 4.17 -15.06 22.25
CA LEU A 71 5.57 -15.43 22.03
C LEU A 71 5.84 -16.95 22.13
N THR A 72 4.82 -17.80 22.28
CA THR A 72 5.00 -19.25 22.14
C THR A 72 5.16 -19.67 20.68
N ILE A 73 4.83 -18.78 19.73
CA ILE A 73 5.02 -19.01 18.30
C ILE A 73 6.51 -18.84 17.95
N PRO A 74 7.18 -19.88 17.43
CA PRO A 74 8.63 -19.86 17.18
C PRO A 74 9.09 -18.70 16.30
N ALA A 75 8.30 -18.35 15.29
CA ALA A 75 8.61 -17.27 14.36
C ALA A 75 8.73 -15.90 15.04
N LEU A 76 7.96 -15.64 16.11
CA LEU A 76 8.07 -14.39 16.89
C LEU A 76 9.15 -14.50 17.97
N ALA A 77 9.30 -15.68 18.60
CA ALA A 77 10.27 -15.87 19.67
C ALA A 77 11.73 -15.64 19.22
N ALA A 78 12.02 -15.75 17.92
CA ALA A 78 13.35 -15.61 17.36
C ALA A 78 13.90 -14.17 17.38
N ASN A 79 13.04 -13.17 17.20
CA ASN A 79 13.44 -11.77 16.95
C ASN A 79 12.59 -10.72 17.69
N ALA A 80 11.59 -11.14 18.47
CA ALA A 80 10.72 -10.23 19.20
C ALA A 80 11.07 -10.11 20.70
N THR A 81 10.93 -8.90 21.23
CA THR A 81 11.11 -8.59 22.66
C THR A 81 9.85 -7.92 23.20
N LEU A 82 9.31 -8.42 24.31
CA LEU A 82 8.22 -7.74 25.03
C LEU A 82 8.79 -6.55 25.83
N CYS A 83 8.59 -5.34 25.31
CA CYS A 83 8.95 -4.08 25.96
C CYS A 83 7.90 -3.63 26.99
N LEU A 84 6.66 -4.11 26.84
CA LEU A 84 5.62 -4.09 27.85
C LEU A 84 5.00 -5.49 27.96
N PRO A 85 4.85 -6.04 29.18
CA PRO A 85 4.37 -7.40 29.36
C PRO A 85 2.88 -7.52 29.05
N ASN A 86 2.47 -8.70 28.58
CA ASN A 86 1.06 -9.05 28.47
C ASN A 86 0.38 -8.96 29.83
N ARG A 87 -0.82 -8.36 29.88
CA ARG A 87 -1.66 -8.38 31.08
C ARG A 87 -2.37 -9.74 31.18
N PRO A 88 -2.58 -10.27 32.40
CA PRO A 88 -3.35 -11.51 32.57
C PRO A 88 -4.73 -11.41 31.92
N GLY A 89 -5.12 -12.45 31.18
CA GLY A 89 -6.43 -12.53 30.51
C GLY A 89 -6.59 -11.65 29.26
N ALA A 90 -5.51 -11.01 28.77
CA ALA A 90 -5.57 -10.25 27.54
C ALA A 90 -5.72 -11.15 26.32
N ASP A 91 -6.48 -10.67 25.33
CA ASP A 91 -6.57 -11.29 24.00
C ASP A 91 -5.21 -11.22 23.28
N LEU A 92 -4.72 -12.40 22.88
CA LEU A 92 -3.44 -12.56 22.18
C LEU A 92 -3.59 -12.52 20.65
N SER A 93 -4.80 -12.55 20.10
CA SER A 93 -5.00 -12.80 18.67
C SER A 93 -4.49 -11.66 17.79
N HIS A 94 -5.02 -10.45 17.99
CA HIS A 94 -4.77 -9.29 17.12
C HIS A 94 -3.30 -8.88 17.08
N GLY A 95 -2.68 -8.63 18.24
CA GLY A 95 -1.26 -8.26 18.33
C GLY A 95 -0.33 -9.33 17.74
N THR A 96 -0.65 -10.62 17.95
CA THR A 96 0.11 -11.72 17.35
C THR A 96 0.04 -11.72 15.83
N VAL A 97 -1.14 -11.56 15.25
CA VAL A 97 -1.30 -11.47 13.78
C VAL A 97 -0.51 -10.30 13.22
N VAL A 98 -0.63 -9.12 13.84
CA VAL A 98 0.11 -7.92 13.43
C VAL A 98 1.61 -8.17 13.45
N ALA A 99 2.15 -8.76 14.51
CA ALA A 99 3.56 -9.10 14.61
C ALA A 99 4.00 -10.15 13.58
N LEU A 100 3.18 -11.20 13.35
CA LEU A 100 3.47 -12.24 12.36
C LEU A 100 3.45 -11.71 10.93
N LEU A 101 2.56 -10.78 10.60
CA LEU A 101 2.52 -10.13 9.29
C LEU A 101 3.80 -9.31 9.07
N VAL A 102 4.24 -8.51 10.06
CA VAL A 102 5.53 -7.81 9.98
C VAL A 102 6.68 -8.80 9.78
N ASN A 103 6.72 -9.86 10.59
CA ASN A 103 7.76 -10.90 10.55
C ASN A 103 7.79 -11.66 9.21
N SER A 104 6.65 -11.83 8.56
CA SER A 104 6.57 -12.49 7.24
C SER A 104 7.22 -11.66 6.14
N ILE A 105 7.26 -10.34 6.31
CA ILE A 105 7.89 -9.41 5.35
C ILE A 105 9.35 -9.17 5.71
N ALA A 106 9.65 -8.88 6.97
CA ALA A 106 10.99 -8.54 7.45
C ALA A 106 11.45 -9.49 8.58
N PRO A 107 11.71 -10.77 8.25
CA PRO A 107 12.00 -11.80 9.26
C PRO A 107 13.29 -11.57 10.03
N ASP A 108 14.22 -10.77 9.51
CA ASP A 108 15.50 -10.48 10.16
C ASP A 108 15.47 -9.14 10.93
N ALA A 109 14.32 -8.45 10.96
CA ALA A 109 14.13 -7.24 11.77
C ALA A 109 13.88 -7.58 13.24
N ALA A 110 14.36 -6.73 14.14
CA ALA A 110 14.04 -6.81 15.56
C ALA A 110 12.64 -6.22 15.83
N LEU A 111 11.81 -6.92 16.59
CA LEU A 111 10.45 -6.49 16.93
C LEU A 111 10.35 -6.10 18.41
N ASP A 112 10.09 -4.83 18.68
CA ASP A 112 9.84 -4.32 20.03
C ASP A 112 8.32 -4.30 20.26
N LEU A 113 7.83 -5.25 21.06
CA LEU A 113 6.40 -5.48 21.28
C LEU A 113 5.90 -4.74 22.53
N TYR A 114 4.94 -3.84 22.35
CA TYR A 114 4.34 -3.06 23.42
C TYR A 114 2.89 -3.49 23.62
N ALA A 115 2.66 -4.46 24.51
CA ALA A 115 1.31 -4.94 24.83
C ALA A 115 0.51 -3.86 25.56
N ILE A 116 -0.51 -3.33 24.89
CA ILE A 116 -1.42 -2.30 25.44
C ILE A 116 -2.82 -2.87 25.76
N GLY A 117 -3.04 -4.16 25.49
CA GLY A 117 -4.26 -4.90 25.79
C GLY A 117 -4.39 -5.36 27.25
N GLY A 118 -5.62 -5.35 27.77
CA GLY A 118 -6.05 -6.05 28.98
C GLY A 118 -7.27 -6.95 28.72
N PRO A 119 -7.91 -7.48 29.79
CA PRO A 119 -9.12 -8.32 29.65
C PRO A 119 -10.27 -7.63 28.90
N ASP A 120 -10.36 -6.30 29.00
CA ASP A 120 -11.39 -5.49 28.35
C ASP A 120 -10.98 -4.98 26.95
N GLY A 121 -9.84 -5.44 26.43
CA GLY A 121 -9.25 -4.99 25.17
C GLY A 121 -8.14 -3.94 25.33
N PRO A 122 -7.72 -3.30 24.21
CA PRO A 122 -6.68 -2.27 24.22
C PRO A 122 -7.04 -1.01 25.02
N ASP A 123 -6.08 -0.50 25.80
CA ASP A 123 -6.24 0.66 26.69
C ASP A 123 -5.50 1.90 26.17
N ARG A 124 -6.21 3.03 26.10
CA ARG A 124 -5.66 4.30 25.60
C ARG A 124 -4.55 4.85 26.50
N HIS A 125 -4.65 4.67 27.82
CA HIS A 125 -3.61 5.12 28.74
C HIS A 125 -2.33 4.29 28.58
N ALA A 126 -2.47 2.97 28.45
CA ALA A 126 -1.37 2.07 28.11
C ALA A 126 -0.73 2.46 26.77
N MET A 127 -1.52 2.79 25.75
CA MET A 127 -1.00 3.25 24.46
C MET A 127 -0.16 4.52 24.57
N ARG A 128 -0.62 5.52 25.34
CA ARG A 128 0.17 6.74 25.59
C ARG A 128 1.47 6.45 26.34
N ALA A 129 1.43 5.54 27.32
CA ALA A 129 2.63 5.12 28.04
C ALA A 129 3.61 4.37 27.13
N ALA A 130 3.10 3.52 26.23
CA ALA A 130 3.89 2.83 25.22
C ALA A 130 4.55 3.81 24.24
N LEU A 131 3.80 4.79 23.72
CA LEU A 131 4.35 5.83 22.83
C LEU A 131 5.48 6.63 23.48
N ARG A 132 5.37 6.96 24.77
CA ARG A 132 6.47 7.59 25.51
C ARG A 132 7.71 6.70 25.58
N LYS A 133 7.53 5.40 25.87
CA LYS A 133 8.65 4.45 25.86
C LYS A 133 9.27 4.28 24.48
N VAL A 134 8.47 4.31 23.42
CA VAL A 134 8.97 4.26 22.04
C VAL A 134 9.81 5.50 21.72
N ALA A 135 9.39 6.68 22.18
CA ALA A 135 10.14 7.92 21.96
C ALA A 135 11.60 7.82 22.49
N ASP A 136 11.81 7.05 23.56
CA ASP A 136 13.11 6.79 24.16
C ASP A 136 13.81 5.51 23.62
N SER A 137 13.20 4.81 22.66
CA SER A 137 13.72 3.54 22.11
C SER A 137 14.57 3.74 20.84
N GLU A 138 15.30 2.70 20.43
CA GLU A 138 16.03 2.68 19.16
C GLU A 138 15.16 2.30 17.94
N ALA A 139 13.87 2.04 18.14
CA ALA A 139 12.98 1.67 17.04
C ALA A 139 12.84 2.85 16.05
N GLY A 140 13.25 2.63 14.80
CA GLY A 140 13.12 3.62 13.72
C GLY A 140 11.77 3.57 13.01
N LEU A 141 11.03 2.46 13.17
CA LEU A 141 9.72 2.24 12.58
C LEU A 141 8.71 1.96 13.69
N LEU A 142 7.50 2.51 13.54
CA LEU A 142 6.40 2.33 14.48
C LEU A 142 5.14 1.85 13.75
N CYS A 143 4.57 0.75 14.22
CA CYS A 143 3.38 0.13 13.68
C CYS A 143 2.25 0.21 14.71
N ILE A 144 1.13 0.83 14.33
CA ILE A 144 -0.06 1.03 15.17
C ILE A 144 -1.29 0.54 14.42
N SER A 145 -1.76 -0.67 14.72
CA SER A 145 -2.90 -1.27 14.01
C SER A 145 -4.25 -1.09 14.71
N LEU A 146 -4.35 -0.04 15.53
CA LEU A 146 -5.47 0.25 16.43
C LEU A 146 -5.77 1.75 16.37
N GLY A 147 -7.03 2.14 16.57
CA GLY A 147 -7.39 3.54 16.58
C GLY A 147 -8.70 3.83 17.28
N VAL A 148 -8.93 5.08 17.64
CA VAL A 148 -10.20 5.57 18.16
C VAL A 148 -10.95 6.25 17.02
N ALA A 149 -12.14 5.76 16.71
CA ALA A 149 -13.02 6.38 15.73
C ALA A 149 -13.46 7.78 16.19
N VAL A 150 -13.41 8.72 15.26
CA VAL A 150 -13.82 10.10 15.40
C VAL A 150 -14.80 10.37 14.27
N PRO A 151 -16.11 10.52 14.56
CA PRO A 151 -17.10 10.77 13.52
C PRO A 151 -16.74 12.00 12.68
N LEU A 152 -16.88 11.90 11.36
CA LEU A 152 -16.66 13.02 10.45
C LEU A 152 -17.68 14.15 10.67
N ALA A 153 -18.88 13.79 11.14
CA ALA A 153 -19.95 14.74 11.40
C ALA A 153 -19.52 15.83 12.39
N GLY A 154 -19.52 17.08 11.95
CA GLY A 154 -19.19 18.24 12.78
C GLY A 154 -17.70 18.60 12.82
N LEU A 155 -16.84 17.92 12.06
CA LEU A 155 -15.43 18.33 11.93
C LEU A 155 -15.27 19.43 10.88
N THR A 156 -14.59 20.51 11.28
CA THR A 156 -14.03 21.46 10.32
C THR A 156 -12.73 20.88 9.78
N LEU A 157 -12.81 20.38 8.55
CA LEU A 157 -11.66 19.85 7.85
C LEU A 157 -10.88 20.98 7.20
N GLU A 158 -9.55 20.88 7.26
CA GLU A 158 -8.68 21.89 6.69
C GLU A 158 -8.00 21.40 5.44
N LEU A 159 -8.12 22.21 4.39
CA LEU A 159 -7.31 22.09 3.20
C LEU A 159 -5.91 22.60 3.54
N LYS A 160 -4.92 21.71 3.70
CA LYS A 160 -3.53 22.14 3.56
C LYS A 160 -3.29 22.54 2.09
N PRO A 161 -2.58 23.64 1.82
CA PRO A 161 -2.21 24.02 0.46
C PRO A 161 -1.09 23.08 -0.03
N LEU A 162 -1.49 21.95 -0.62
CA LEU A 162 -0.65 21.07 -1.43
C LEU A 162 -1.41 20.57 -2.68
N PHE A 163 -2.27 21.41 -3.28
CA PHE A 163 -3.12 21.12 -4.47
C PHE A 163 -4.43 20.33 -4.17
N PRO A 164 -5.43 20.31 -5.09
CA PRO A 164 -6.85 20.31 -4.76
C PRO A 164 -7.44 18.91 -4.51
N LEU A 165 -6.92 18.18 -3.52
CA LEU A 165 -7.60 17.13 -2.75
C LEU A 165 -6.72 16.75 -1.54
N VAL A 166 -6.96 17.38 -0.38
CA VAL A 166 -7.62 16.83 0.81
C VAL A 166 -7.05 15.49 1.32
N ALA A 167 -5.92 15.50 2.02
CA ALA A 167 -5.83 14.64 3.20
C ALA A 167 -6.73 15.28 4.26
N MET A 168 -7.92 14.73 4.52
CA MET A 168 -8.85 15.23 5.53
C MET A 168 -8.24 15.04 6.91
N ARG A 169 -7.34 15.94 7.30
CA ARG A 169 -6.82 15.99 8.66
C ARG A 169 -7.41 17.22 9.33
N PRO A 170 -8.14 17.06 10.45
CA PRO A 170 -8.55 18.23 11.18
C PRO A 170 -7.30 18.95 11.70
N ARG A 171 -7.39 20.28 11.81
CA ARG A 171 -6.28 21.14 12.30
C ARG A 171 -5.68 20.60 13.60
N GLN A 172 -6.56 20.09 14.45
CA GLN A 172 -6.33 19.49 15.74
C GLN A 172 -7.22 18.26 15.87
N CYS A 173 -6.73 17.19 16.50
CA CYS A 173 -7.57 16.04 16.82
C CYS A 173 -8.70 16.50 17.76
N PRO A 174 -9.97 16.21 17.45
CA PRO A 174 -11.12 16.68 18.23
C PRO A 174 -11.34 15.85 19.50
N LEU A 175 -10.58 14.77 19.71
CA LEU A 175 -10.65 14.02 20.94
C LEU A 175 -10.11 14.89 22.09
N PRO A 176 -10.85 15.01 23.21
CA PRO A 176 -10.39 15.75 24.39
C PRO A 176 -9.18 15.08 25.05
N SER A 177 -8.77 15.59 26.22
CA SER A 177 -7.62 15.09 27.02
C SER A 177 -7.37 13.59 26.87
N GLY A 178 -6.14 13.22 26.46
CA GLY A 178 -5.83 11.83 26.13
C GLY A 178 -5.82 11.50 24.64
N CYS A 179 -5.76 12.51 23.77
CA CYS A 179 -5.48 12.37 22.34
C CYS A 179 -4.21 11.53 22.10
N LEU A 180 -4.30 10.53 21.23
CA LEU A 180 -3.17 9.69 20.83
C LEU A 180 -2.32 10.36 19.75
N CYS A 181 -2.90 11.26 18.94
CA CYS A 181 -2.15 12.00 17.92
C CYS A 181 -1.02 12.82 18.54
N GLU A 182 -1.28 13.54 19.65
CA GLU A 182 -0.24 14.30 20.35
C GLU A 182 0.90 13.42 20.85
N ALA A 183 0.58 12.22 21.35
CA ALA A 183 1.58 11.27 21.78
C ALA A 183 2.39 10.70 20.60
N VAL A 184 1.75 10.52 19.44
CA VAL A 184 2.41 10.15 18.19
C VAL A 184 3.33 11.27 17.68
N GLU A 185 2.89 12.52 17.69
CA GLU A 185 3.76 13.66 17.33
C GLU A 185 5.00 13.74 18.23
N ALA A 186 4.84 13.47 19.53
CA ALA A 186 5.96 13.46 20.47
C ALA A 186 6.94 12.29 20.21
N ALA A 187 6.46 11.15 19.71
CA ALA A 187 7.28 9.99 19.38
C ALA A 187 7.92 10.05 17.98
N ALA A 188 7.43 10.94 17.11
CA ALA A 188 7.82 11.05 15.71
C ALA A 188 9.28 11.37 15.39
N PRO A 189 10.03 12.18 16.18
CA PRO A 189 11.39 12.56 15.81
C PRO A 189 12.28 11.35 15.49
N GLY A 190 12.81 11.31 14.27
CA GLY A 190 13.70 10.24 13.77
C GLY A 190 13.00 8.92 13.42
N ARG A 191 11.66 8.89 13.34
CA ARG A 191 10.89 7.66 13.11
C ARG A 191 9.88 7.79 11.99
N THR A 192 9.60 6.67 11.33
CA THR A 192 8.46 6.54 10.41
C THR A 192 7.31 5.84 11.13
N ILE A 193 6.14 6.45 11.12
CA ILE A 193 4.96 5.96 11.86
C ILE A 193 3.86 5.56 10.89
N PHE A 194 3.41 4.33 11.02
CA PHE A 194 2.28 3.77 10.29
C PHE A 194 1.13 3.50 11.25
N ALA A 195 -0.06 3.93 10.87
CA ALA A 195 -1.28 3.73 11.64
C ALA A 195 -2.40 3.19 10.74
N ALA A 196 -3.22 2.26 11.24
CA ALA A 196 -4.37 1.77 10.49
C ALA A 196 -5.38 2.91 10.24
N VAL A 197 -5.81 3.06 8.99
CA VAL A 197 -6.76 4.11 8.59
C VAL A 197 -8.13 3.96 9.26
N GLY A 198 -8.49 2.72 9.63
CA GLY A 198 -9.69 2.38 10.37
C GLY A 198 -10.83 1.84 9.50
N ASN A 199 -11.74 1.12 10.13
CA ASN A 199 -12.72 0.25 9.47
C ASN A 199 -14.15 0.85 9.43
N ASP A 200 -14.25 2.17 9.29
CA ASP A 200 -15.52 2.90 9.17
C ASP A 200 -15.40 4.04 8.16
N ASP A 201 -16.28 4.06 7.18
CA ASP A 201 -16.34 5.10 6.12
C ASP A 201 -16.92 6.43 6.62
N GLY A 202 -17.58 6.43 7.79
CA GLY A 202 -18.12 7.63 8.43
C GLY A 202 -17.17 8.35 9.40
N SER A 203 -15.94 7.86 9.58
CA SER A 203 -15.05 8.31 10.65
C SER A 203 -13.60 8.54 10.19
N LEU A 204 -12.89 9.37 10.96
CA LEU A 204 -11.42 9.42 11.00
C LEU A 204 -10.93 8.66 12.23
N PHE A 205 -9.66 8.26 12.25
CA PHE A 205 -9.13 7.47 13.36
C PHE A 205 -7.92 8.13 14.01
N CYS A 206 -7.92 8.19 15.34
CA CYS A 206 -6.80 8.63 16.16
C CYS A 206 -6.00 7.40 16.62
N PRO A 207 -4.71 7.23 16.24
CA PRO A 207 -3.79 8.29 15.82
C PRO A 207 -3.51 8.38 14.31
N ALA A 208 -4.22 7.68 13.43
CA ALA A 208 -3.96 7.74 11.97
C ALA A 208 -4.03 9.16 11.38
N MET A 209 -4.87 10.01 11.96
CA MET A 209 -4.98 11.42 11.61
C MET A 209 -3.82 12.32 12.10
N ALA A 210 -2.87 11.81 12.89
CA ALA A 210 -1.69 12.56 13.33
C ALA A 210 -0.82 12.96 12.14
N ARG A 211 -0.23 14.16 12.11
CA ARG A 211 0.56 14.70 10.99
C ARG A 211 1.78 13.84 10.67
N SER A 212 2.41 13.30 11.70
CA SER A 212 3.61 12.46 11.56
C SER A 212 3.30 10.98 11.30
N ALA A 213 2.02 10.59 11.25
CA ALA A 213 1.60 9.24 10.89
C ALA A 213 1.14 9.18 9.43
N ALA A 214 1.41 8.03 8.82
CA ALA A 214 0.78 7.60 7.58
C ALA A 214 -0.35 6.62 7.90
N ALA A 215 -1.56 6.98 7.48
CA ALA A 215 -2.76 6.18 7.56
C ALA A 215 -2.77 5.13 6.45
N ILE A 216 -2.77 3.86 6.82
CA ILE A 216 -2.63 2.72 5.92
C ILE A 216 -3.94 1.95 5.85
N GLY A 217 -4.36 1.61 4.63
CA GLY A 217 -5.56 0.82 4.36
C GLY A 217 -5.37 -0.25 3.29
N PHE A 218 -6.43 -0.96 2.99
CA PHE A 218 -6.53 -1.79 1.80
C PHE A 218 -7.37 -1.13 0.71
N GLN A 219 -7.19 -1.62 -0.50
CA GLN A 219 -8.05 -1.44 -1.65
C GLN A 219 -8.18 -2.77 -2.39
N LEU A 220 -9.20 -2.90 -3.21
CA LEU A 220 -9.24 -3.94 -4.23
C LEU A 220 -8.74 -3.39 -5.55
N GLU A 221 -8.23 -4.28 -6.38
CA GLU A 221 -7.91 -3.96 -7.77
C GLU A 221 -8.96 -4.59 -8.68
N ARG A 222 -9.61 -3.76 -9.50
CA ARG A 222 -10.45 -4.21 -10.60
C ARG A 222 -9.65 -4.16 -11.88
N ARG A 223 -9.81 -5.18 -12.71
CA ARG A 223 -9.07 -5.33 -13.97
C ARG A 223 -10.03 -5.56 -15.12
N MET A 224 -9.72 -4.96 -16.25
CA MET A 224 -10.42 -5.14 -17.51
C MET A 224 -9.40 -5.14 -18.65
N LEU A 225 -9.48 -6.13 -19.54
CA LEU A 225 -8.74 -6.08 -20.80
C LEU A 225 -9.57 -5.26 -21.79
N ASP A 226 -9.00 -4.16 -22.25
CA ASP A 226 -9.51 -3.43 -23.40
C ASP A 226 -8.70 -3.85 -24.63
N ALA A 227 -9.38 -4.37 -25.66
CA ALA A 227 -8.75 -4.79 -26.90
C ALA A 227 -8.02 -3.62 -27.61
N ALA A 228 -8.40 -2.36 -27.33
CA ALA A 228 -7.78 -1.18 -27.92
C ALA A 228 -6.65 -0.58 -27.07
N HIS A 229 -6.64 -0.78 -25.75
CA HIS A 229 -5.77 -0.03 -24.83
C HIS A 229 -5.00 -0.91 -23.82
N GLY A 230 -5.07 -2.24 -23.94
CA GLY A 230 -4.36 -3.17 -23.06
C GLY A 230 -5.09 -3.47 -21.76
N GLU A 231 -4.36 -3.93 -20.73
CA GLU A 231 -4.97 -4.25 -19.45
C GLU A 231 -5.07 -3.02 -18.57
N SER A 232 -6.31 -2.63 -18.29
CA SER A 232 -6.65 -1.56 -17.37
C SER A 232 -6.88 -2.11 -15.97
N ALA A 233 -6.22 -1.52 -14.98
CA ALA A 233 -6.52 -1.74 -13.57
C ALA A 233 -7.00 -0.43 -12.92
N TRP A 234 -7.87 -0.53 -11.92
CA TRP A 234 -8.24 0.61 -11.06
C TRP A 234 -8.55 0.14 -9.64
N ALA A 235 -8.34 1.04 -8.68
CA ALA A 235 -8.65 0.80 -7.29
C ALA A 235 -10.16 0.84 -7.04
N THR A 236 -10.64 -0.04 -6.17
CA THR A 236 -11.99 0.02 -5.60
C THR A 236 -11.92 -0.17 -4.10
N PRO A 237 -12.94 0.25 -3.33
CA PRO A 237 -12.97 0.01 -1.89
C PRO A 237 -12.78 -1.48 -1.54
N PRO A 238 -12.19 -1.78 -0.37
CA PRO A 238 -11.99 -3.16 0.07
C PRO A 238 -13.31 -3.94 0.17
N ALA A 239 -13.27 -5.26 -0.02
CA ALA A 239 -14.44 -6.12 0.17
C ALA A 239 -14.52 -6.65 1.59
N GLY A 240 -15.76 -6.78 2.07
CA GLY A 240 -16.07 -7.43 3.34
C GLY A 240 -16.01 -6.51 4.57
N TYR A 241 -15.53 -5.27 4.44
CA TYR A 241 -15.57 -4.26 5.49
C TYR A 241 -15.60 -2.84 4.90
N LYS A 242 -16.01 -1.86 5.71
CA LYS A 242 -15.95 -0.44 5.36
C LYS A 242 -14.61 0.12 5.81
N GLN A 243 -14.05 1.08 5.09
CA GLN A 243 -12.79 1.72 5.46
C GLN A 243 -12.93 3.23 5.38
N SER A 244 -12.22 3.94 6.24
CA SER A 244 -12.13 5.40 6.15
C SER A 244 -11.44 5.82 4.83
N ASP A 245 -11.99 6.85 4.18
CA ASP A 245 -11.43 7.42 2.94
C ASP A 245 -10.13 8.22 3.17
N ALA A 246 -9.71 8.39 4.42
CA ALA A 246 -8.54 9.20 4.79
C ALA A 246 -7.22 8.41 4.77
N ALA A 247 -7.09 7.41 3.91
CA ALA A 247 -5.83 6.66 3.77
C ALA A 247 -4.78 7.49 3.04
N ASP A 248 -3.55 7.53 3.56
CA ASP A 248 -2.41 8.10 2.84
C ASP A 248 -1.79 7.07 1.87
N TYR A 249 -1.99 5.79 2.16
CA TYR A 249 -1.50 4.69 1.33
C TYR A 249 -2.38 3.45 1.46
N THR A 250 -2.63 2.79 0.34
CA THR A 250 -3.45 1.57 0.25
C THR A 250 -2.66 0.43 -0.39
N LEU A 251 -2.84 -0.77 0.16
CA LEU A 251 -2.35 -2.03 -0.43
C LEU A 251 -3.48 -2.78 -1.10
N ILE A 252 -3.17 -3.60 -2.11
CA ILE A 252 -4.14 -4.57 -2.61
C ILE A 252 -4.45 -5.57 -1.49
N GLN A 253 -5.74 -5.69 -1.16
CA GLN A 253 -6.25 -6.58 -0.14
C GLN A 253 -5.94 -8.03 -0.51
N PRO A 254 -5.19 -8.78 0.32
CA PRO A 254 -5.07 -10.22 0.14
C PRO A 254 -6.42 -10.91 0.39
N ASP A 255 -6.70 -11.96 -0.37
CA ASP A 255 -7.93 -12.73 -0.19
C ASP A 255 -8.07 -13.24 1.25
N GLY A 256 -9.23 -12.97 1.86
CA GLY A 256 -9.54 -13.39 3.23
C GLY A 256 -8.91 -12.54 4.35
N VAL A 257 -8.08 -11.55 4.04
CA VAL A 257 -7.53 -10.59 5.02
C VAL A 257 -8.45 -9.38 5.09
N LEU A 258 -9.22 -9.27 6.18
CA LEU A 258 -10.25 -8.24 6.35
C LEU A 258 -9.87 -7.24 7.44
N GLY A 259 -9.83 -5.95 7.11
CA GLY A 259 -9.55 -4.88 8.07
C GLY A 259 -8.21 -4.18 7.85
N SER A 260 -8.24 -2.85 7.91
CA SER A 260 -7.07 -1.97 7.73
C SER A 260 -5.95 -2.23 8.75
N SER A 261 -6.29 -2.80 9.92
CA SER A 261 -5.34 -3.28 10.93
C SER A 261 -4.31 -4.28 10.41
N PHE A 262 -4.57 -4.97 9.30
CA PHE A 262 -3.64 -5.90 8.66
C PHE A 262 -2.87 -5.29 7.48
N ALA A 263 -3.27 -4.12 6.98
CA ALA A 263 -2.51 -3.39 5.97
C ALA A 263 -1.28 -2.71 6.58
N THR A 264 -1.45 -2.06 7.74
CA THR A 264 -0.39 -1.38 8.49
C THR A 264 0.86 -2.26 8.75
N PRO A 265 0.75 -3.49 9.29
CA PRO A 265 1.93 -4.34 9.52
C PRO A 265 2.63 -4.76 8.24
N LEU A 266 1.90 -4.97 7.14
CA LEU A 266 2.51 -5.28 5.85
C LEU A 266 3.39 -4.12 5.37
N VAL A 267 2.89 -2.88 5.46
CA VAL A 267 3.66 -1.69 5.10
C VAL A 267 4.83 -1.47 6.06
N ALA A 268 4.64 -1.64 7.36
CA ALA A 268 5.71 -1.49 8.34
C ALA A 268 6.84 -2.50 8.13
N GLY A 269 6.51 -3.76 7.82
CA GLY A 269 7.48 -4.78 7.42
C GLY A 269 8.19 -4.41 6.12
N ALA A 270 7.46 -3.94 5.12
CA ALA A 270 8.04 -3.55 3.83
C ALA A 270 8.98 -2.35 3.96
N ALA A 271 8.64 -1.38 4.83
CA ALA A 271 9.49 -0.26 5.21
C ALA A 271 10.80 -0.71 5.88
N ALA A 272 10.79 -1.83 6.61
CA ALA A 272 12.00 -2.40 7.18
C ALA A 272 12.91 -3.06 6.13
N LEU A 273 12.40 -3.37 4.95
CA LEU A 273 13.25 -3.87 3.86
C LEU A 273 13.98 -2.73 3.12
N GLN A 274 13.60 -1.48 3.36
CA GLN A 274 14.19 -0.31 2.70
C GLN A 274 15.48 0.13 3.43
N PRO A 275 16.63 0.21 2.72
CA PRO A 275 17.87 0.71 3.33
C PRO A 275 17.81 2.19 3.73
N ASP A 276 17.10 3.01 2.94
CA ASP A 276 16.96 4.44 3.16
C ASP A 276 15.60 4.78 3.82
N PRO A 277 15.58 5.19 5.11
CA PRO A 277 14.35 5.52 5.82
C PRO A 277 13.63 6.76 5.26
N ASP A 278 14.34 7.70 4.64
CA ASP A 278 13.75 8.97 4.17
C ASP A 278 12.90 8.77 2.92
N VAL A 279 13.18 7.71 2.16
CA VAL A 279 12.47 7.38 0.92
C VAL A 279 10.98 7.16 1.15
N ILE A 280 10.58 6.64 2.31
CA ILE A 280 9.16 6.36 2.61
C ILE A 280 8.36 7.66 2.65
N ALA A 281 8.87 8.70 3.31
CA ALA A 281 8.18 9.99 3.43
C ALA A 281 7.98 10.65 2.05
N THR A 282 9.00 10.60 1.19
CA THR A 282 8.88 11.17 -0.17
C THR A 282 7.95 10.32 -1.06
N MET A 283 7.96 8.99 -0.90
CA MET A 283 7.07 8.10 -1.65
C MET A 283 5.60 8.26 -1.26
N GLN A 284 5.29 8.59 -0.01
CA GLN A 284 3.92 8.86 0.43
C GLN A 284 3.25 9.97 -0.39
N GLN A 285 3.96 11.08 -0.63
CA GLN A 285 3.42 12.18 -1.44
C GLN A 285 3.14 11.73 -2.88
N ALA A 286 4.05 10.98 -3.49
CA ALA A 286 3.86 10.44 -4.83
C ALA A 286 2.69 9.44 -4.89
N CYS A 287 2.52 8.60 -3.85
CA CYS A 287 1.42 7.64 -3.77
C CYS A 287 0.07 8.33 -3.63
N LEU A 288 -0.03 9.35 -2.79
CA LEU A 288 -1.28 10.12 -2.62
C LEU A 288 -1.72 10.74 -3.95
N LEU A 289 -0.80 11.43 -4.64
CA LEU A 289 -1.09 12.02 -5.96
C LEU A 289 -1.42 10.94 -7.01
N GLY A 290 -0.74 9.79 -6.95
CA GLY A 290 -1.05 8.64 -7.79
C GLY A 290 -2.46 8.09 -7.56
N ALA A 291 -2.89 7.96 -6.31
CA ALA A 291 -4.24 7.50 -5.98
C ALA A 291 -5.32 8.47 -6.46
N LEU A 292 -5.08 9.79 -6.36
CA LEU A 292 -5.98 10.80 -6.94
C LEU A 292 -6.07 10.68 -8.46
N ALA A 293 -4.94 10.43 -9.12
CA ALA A 293 -4.91 10.18 -10.55
C ALA A 293 -5.71 8.92 -10.94
N ASP A 294 -5.55 7.83 -10.17
CA ASP A 294 -6.29 6.58 -10.37
C ASP A 294 -7.80 6.79 -10.23
N MET A 295 -8.26 7.60 -9.26
CA MET A 295 -9.67 7.95 -9.10
C MET A 295 -10.23 8.69 -10.32
N GLN A 296 -9.53 9.74 -10.78
CA GLN A 296 -9.94 10.50 -11.97
C GLN A 296 -9.96 9.61 -13.22
N LEU A 297 -9.00 8.70 -13.35
CA LEU A 297 -8.96 7.75 -14.45
C LEU A 297 -10.10 6.73 -14.39
N ALA A 298 -10.48 6.27 -13.18
CA ALA A 298 -11.63 5.40 -12.98
C ALA A 298 -12.95 6.11 -13.34
N ASP A 299 -13.13 7.36 -12.90
CA ASP A 299 -14.29 8.18 -13.25
C ASP A 299 -14.38 8.39 -14.77
N TYR A 300 -13.25 8.69 -15.42
CA TYR A 300 -13.17 8.80 -16.89
C TYR A 300 -13.67 7.53 -17.59
N ARG A 301 -13.24 6.35 -17.11
CA ARG A 301 -13.57 5.05 -17.71
C ARG A 301 -15.01 4.62 -17.49
N THR A 302 -15.60 5.01 -16.36
CA THR A 302 -16.98 4.65 -16.00
C THR A 302 -18.01 5.64 -16.54
N ALA A 303 -17.60 6.87 -16.86
CA ALA A 303 -18.47 7.90 -17.41
C ALA A 303 -19.01 7.53 -18.81
N ALA A 304 -20.31 7.76 -19.01
CA ALA A 304 -20.99 7.62 -20.29
C ALA A 304 -21.83 8.90 -20.58
N PRO A 305 -21.40 9.78 -21.50
CA PRO A 305 -20.18 9.70 -22.33
C PRO A 305 -18.89 9.90 -21.51
N ARG A 306 -17.76 9.40 -22.04
CA ARG A 306 -16.43 9.65 -21.47
C ARG A 306 -16.11 11.15 -21.49
N ASP A 307 -15.67 11.71 -20.37
CA ASP A 307 -15.33 13.13 -20.24
C ASP A 307 -13.80 13.36 -20.37
N PRO A 308 -13.31 14.00 -21.45
CA PRO A 308 -11.89 14.29 -21.62
C PRO A 308 -11.26 15.14 -20.50
N ALA A 309 -12.06 15.91 -19.76
CA ALA A 309 -11.56 16.69 -18.63
C ALA A 309 -11.03 15.80 -17.50
N LEU A 310 -11.68 14.64 -17.26
CA LEU A 310 -11.27 13.67 -16.24
C LEU A 310 -9.93 13.01 -16.62
N LEU A 311 -9.75 12.63 -17.89
CA LEU A 311 -8.47 12.09 -18.37
C LEU A 311 -7.34 13.14 -18.26
N SER A 312 -7.62 14.39 -18.62
CA SER A 312 -6.67 15.50 -18.49
C SER A 312 -6.29 15.74 -17.02
N ALA A 313 -7.25 15.68 -16.10
CA ALA A 313 -7.02 15.79 -14.66
C ALA A 313 -6.15 14.63 -14.14
N ALA A 314 -6.46 13.39 -14.53
CA ALA A 314 -5.67 12.21 -14.18
C ALA A 314 -4.20 12.36 -14.61
N LEU A 315 -3.97 12.75 -15.88
CA LEU A 315 -2.62 13.00 -16.40
C LEU A 315 -1.90 14.14 -15.64
N GLY A 316 -2.63 15.17 -15.22
CA GLY A 316 -2.11 16.25 -14.37
C GLY A 316 -1.59 15.72 -13.03
N TYR A 317 -2.38 14.90 -12.34
CA TYR A 317 -1.98 14.28 -11.07
C TYR A 317 -0.83 13.29 -11.23
N TYR A 318 -0.82 12.42 -12.25
CA TYR A 318 0.32 11.52 -12.49
C TYR A 318 1.61 12.30 -12.74
N ARG A 319 1.55 13.42 -13.47
CA ARG A 319 2.74 14.25 -13.70
C ARG A 319 3.31 14.78 -12.39
N GLU A 320 2.47 15.24 -11.47
CA GLU A 320 2.89 15.73 -10.15
C GLU A 320 3.41 14.58 -9.27
N ALA A 321 2.71 13.44 -9.25
CA ALA A 321 3.13 12.23 -8.55
C ALA A 321 4.54 11.79 -8.98
N LEU A 322 4.76 11.71 -10.30
CA LEU A 322 6.05 11.35 -10.87
C LEU A 322 7.13 12.41 -10.59
N ALA A 323 6.78 13.70 -10.51
CA ALA A 323 7.73 14.75 -10.14
C ALA A 323 8.17 14.66 -8.67
N ALA A 324 7.26 14.24 -7.78
CA ALA A 324 7.55 14.01 -6.37
C ALA A 324 8.32 12.70 -6.10
N PHE A 325 8.45 11.81 -7.08
CA PHE A 325 9.05 10.49 -6.87
C PHE A 325 10.60 10.53 -6.72
N PRO A 326 11.17 10.11 -5.57
CA PRO A 326 12.55 10.45 -5.15
C PRO A 326 13.69 9.89 -6.02
N HIS A 327 13.42 8.94 -6.93
CA HIS A 327 14.43 8.32 -7.78
C HIS A 327 14.16 8.46 -9.28
N ARG A 328 13.18 9.26 -9.70
CA ARG A 328 12.77 9.33 -11.11
C ARG A 328 13.93 9.65 -12.05
N ALA A 329 14.80 10.60 -11.69
CA ALA A 329 15.94 10.98 -12.52
C ALA A 329 16.96 9.84 -12.68
N ALA A 330 17.19 9.04 -11.62
CA ALA A 330 18.08 7.89 -11.67
C ALA A 330 17.51 6.73 -12.50
N LEU A 331 16.18 6.59 -12.54
CA LEU A 331 15.47 5.59 -13.32
C LEU A 331 15.43 5.89 -14.82
N ALA A 332 15.61 7.15 -15.23
CA ALA A 332 15.57 7.57 -16.63
C ALA A 332 16.75 7.06 -17.50
N GLY A 333 17.73 6.35 -16.92
CA GLY A 333 18.88 5.85 -17.67
C GLY A 333 19.59 4.62 -17.09
N ARG A 334 19.04 3.92 -16.09
CA ARG A 334 19.68 2.76 -15.43
C ARG A 334 18.71 1.70 -14.90
N THR A 335 19.24 0.48 -14.79
CA THR A 335 18.69 -0.72 -14.12
C THR A 335 18.64 -0.63 -12.59
N HIS A 336 18.69 0.59 -12.02
CA HIS A 336 18.73 0.76 -10.58
C HIS A 336 17.33 0.55 -10.00
N TRP A 337 17.09 -0.63 -9.43
CA TRP A 337 15.89 -0.90 -8.67
C TRP A 337 16.22 -0.80 -7.18
N CYS A 338 15.31 -0.22 -6.39
CA CYS A 338 15.28 -0.39 -4.94
C CYS A 338 13.89 -0.85 -4.54
N ILE A 339 13.75 -1.41 -3.34
CA ILE A 339 12.46 -1.94 -2.90
C ILE A 339 11.38 -0.85 -2.86
N GLY A 340 11.71 0.36 -2.42
CA GLY A 340 10.74 1.45 -2.45
C GLY A 340 10.23 1.74 -3.87
N CYS A 341 11.10 1.65 -4.88
CA CYS A 341 10.65 1.81 -6.25
C CYS A 341 9.73 0.67 -6.70
N ALA A 342 10.04 -0.57 -6.32
CA ALA A 342 9.18 -1.71 -6.63
C ALA A 342 7.81 -1.60 -5.94
N LEU A 343 7.79 -1.31 -4.64
CA LEU A 343 6.58 -1.23 -3.80
C LEU A 343 5.67 -0.06 -4.14
N TYR A 344 6.24 1.13 -4.29
CA TYR A 344 5.49 2.38 -4.40
C TYR A 344 5.47 2.91 -5.84
N GLY A 345 6.51 2.62 -6.62
CA GLY A 345 6.63 3.06 -8.01
C GLY A 345 5.93 2.13 -8.99
N GLY A 346 5.98 0.81 -8.80
CA GLY A 346 5.49 -0.17 -9.78
C GLY A 346 4.09 0.17 -10.32
N THR A 347 3.10 0.25 -9.44
CA THR A 347 1.72 0.60 -9.79
C THR A 347 1.60 2.02 -10.37
N LEU A 348 2.28 3.01 -9.78
CA LEU A 348 2.26 4.39 -10.25
C LEU A 348 2.73 4.51 -11.71
N PHE A 349 3.87 3.90 -12.05
CA PHE A 349 4.42 3.96 -13.41
C PHE A 349 3.58 3.16 -14.42
N VAL A 350 3.00 2.02 -14.01
CA VAL A 350 2.07 1.25 -14.87
C VAL A 350 0.82 2.08 -15.18
N ASN A 351 0.16 2.64 -14.15
CA ASN A 351 -1.09 3.36 -14.32
C ASN A 351 -0.89 4.69 -15.07
N ALA A 352 0.20 5.41 -14.79
CA ALA A 352 0.56 6.60 -15.57
C ALA A 352 0.84 6.26 -17.03
N GLY A 353 1.51 5.13 -17.31
CA GLY A 353 1.74 4.63 -18.66
C GLY A 353 0.43 4.32 -19.39
N LEU A 354 -0.52 3.66 -18.73
CA LEU A 354 -1.86 3.39 -19.26
C LEU A 354 -2.66 4.67 -19.54
N ALA A 355 -2.61 5.66 -18.65
CA ALA A 355 -3.27 6.94 -18.89
C ALA A 355 -2.71 7.65 -20.14
N HIS A 356 -1.39 7.55 -20.36
CA HIS A 356 -0.77 8.05 -21.59
C HIS A 356 -1.17 7.24 -22.84
N LEU A 357 -1.35 5.93 -22.69
CA LEU A 357 -1.84 5.06 -23.76
C LEU A 357 -3.27 5.43 -24.19
N GLU A 358 -4.17 5.66 -23.23
CA GLU A 358 -5.55 6.14 -23.46
C GLU A 358 -5.57 7.53 -24.13
N ALA A 359 -4.57 8.36 -23.85
CA ALA A 359 -4.38 9.66 -24.51
C ALA A 359 -3.65 9.56 -25.86
N ALA A 360 -3.45 8.35 -26.40
CA ALA A 360 -2.70 8.07 -27.63
C ALA A 360 -1.26 8.63 -27.64
N ASN A 361 -0.65 8.80 -26.47
CA ASN A 361 0.72 9.27 -26.32
C ASN A 361 1.67 8.09 -26.10
N LEU A 362 1.92 7.32 -27.18
CA LEU A 362 2.70 6.08 -27.14
C LEU A 362 4.13 6.28 -26.66
N THR A 363 4.77 7.41 -26.96
CA THR A 363 6.13 7.71 -26.52
C THR A 363 6.23 7.80 -25.00
N ASN A 364 5.31 8.52 -24.35
CA ASN A 364 5.31 8.62 -22.89
C ASN A 364 4.84 7.32 -22.23
N ALA A 365 3.87 6.63 -22.83
CA ALA A 365 3.41 5.33 -22.34
C ALA A 365 4.58 4.32 -22.31
N GLU A 366 5.34 4.20 -23.40
CA GLU A 366 6.49 3.31 -23.48
C GLU A 366 7.58 3.68 -22.46
N ALA A 367 7.94 4.96 -22.37
CA ALA A 367 8.98 5.40 -21.44
C ALA A 367 8.65 5.03 -19.99
N LEU A 368 7.40 5.26 -19.57
CA LEU A 368 6.94 4.93 -18.21
C LEU A 368 6.84 3.41 -17.99
N LEU A 369 6.34 2.66 -18.97
CA LEU A 369 6.20 1.21 -18.86
C LEU A 369 7.55 0.49 -18.89
N ARG A 370 8.55 0.99 -19.62
CA ARG A 370 9.93 0.51 -19.54
C ARG A 370 10.52 0.73 -18.15
N ILE A 371 10.26 1.88 -17.52
CA ILE A 371 10.66 2.12 -16.12
C ILE A 371 9.94 1.13 -15.19
N ALA A 372 8.62 0.94 -15.35
CA ALA A 372 7.85 -0.01 -14.56
C ALA A 372 8.43 -1.43 -14.66
N ARG A 373 8.79 -1.88 -15.87
CA ARG A 373 9.47 -3.18 -16.08
C ARG A 373 10.80 -3.31 -15.37
N ALA A 374 11.57 -2.23 -15.33
CA ALA A 374 12.88 -2.23 -14.69
C ALA A 374 12.78 -2.34 -13.17
N ILE A 375 11.79 -1.67 -12.55
CA ILE A 375 11.63 -1.64 -11.09
C ILE A 375 10.73 -2.75 -10.55
N ALA A 376 9.82 -3.29 -11.36
CA ALA A 376 8.89 -4.37 -11.01
C ALA A 376 8.98 -5.52 -12.05
N PRO A 377 10.13 -6.21 -12.16
CA PRO A 377 10.35 -7.24 -13.18
C PRO A 377 9.39 -8.43 -13.04
N LEU A 378 8.82 -8.66 -11.86
CA LEU A 378 7.83 -9.72 -11.61
C LEU A 378 6.38 -9.31 -11.89
N SER A 379 6.13 -8.05 -12.29
CA SER A 379 4.79 -7.59 -12.66
C SER A 379 4.41 -8.04 -14.07
N ALA A 380 3.41 -8.91 -14.14
CA ALA A 380 2.80 -9.35 -15.40
C ALA A 380 2.18 -8.16 -16.17
N ASP A 381 1.63 -7.20 -15.45
CA ASP A 381 0.91 -6.05 -16.03
C ASP A 381 1.87 -5.07 -16.70
N ALA A 382 2.99 -4.79 -16.06
CA ALA A 382 4.03 -3.97 -16.65
C ALA A 382 4.54 -4.61 -17.96
N ALA A 383 4.60 -5.95 -18.03
CA ALA A 383 4.99 -6.68 -19.24
C ALA A 383 3.92 -6.62 -20.33
N ALA A 384 2.68 -6.97 -20.00
CA ALA A 384 1.57 -6.96 -20.94
C ALA A 384 1.28 -5.56 -21.50
N ASN A 385 1.31 -4.52 -20.66
CA ASN A 385 1.02 -3.16 -21.10
C ASN A 385 2.16 -2.56 -21.92
N LEU A 386 3.42 -2.88 -21.61
CA LEU A 386 4.54 -2.52 -22.49
C LEU A 386 4.40 -3.23 -23.85
N ALA A 387 4.09 -4.53 -23.85
CA ALA A 387 3.89 -5.29 -25.08
C ALA A 387 2.81 -4.67 -25.98
N THR A 388 1.64 -4.35 -25.41
CA THR A 388 0.55 -3.67 -26.13
C THR A 388 1.00 -2.33 -26.71
N THR A 389 1.74 -1.53 -25.94
CA THR A 389 2.27 -0.24 -26.40
C THR A 389 3.21 -0.41 -27.60
N LEU A 390 4.11 -1.40 -27.56
CA LEU A 390 5.03 -1.69 -28.66
C LEU A 390 4.30 -2.18 -29.92
N LEU A 391 3.23 -2.96 -29.79
CA LEU A 391 2.39 -3.36 -30.93
C LEU A 391 1.68 -2.18 -31.59
N MET A 392 1.14 -1.26 -30.79
CA MET A 392 0.52 -0.06 -31.34
C MET A 392 1.55 0.79 -32.09
N ARG A 393 2.76 0.95 -31.53
CA ARG A 393 3.86 1.64 -32.23
C ARG A 393 4.30 0.93 -33.51
N ALA A 394 4.34 -0.41 -33.51
CA ALA A 394 4.67 -1.18 -34.70
C ALA A 394 3.62 -0.99 -35.81
N THR A 395 2.34 -0.89 -35.42
CA THR A 395 1.23 -0.60 -36.34
C THR A 395 1.38 0.81 -36.94
N ASP A 396 1.59 1.83 -36.11
CA ASP A 396 1.84 3.21 -36.57
C ASP A 396 3.05 3.30 -37.52
N ALA A 397 4.13 2.58 -37.22
CA ALA A 397 5.34 2.56 -38.04
C ALA A 397 5.13 1.87 -39.40
N ALA A 398 4.32 0.80 -39.44
CA ALA A 398 3.97 0.09 -40.66
C ALA A 398 3.05 0.92 -41.58
N ASP A 399 2.15 1.71 -40.99
CA ASP A 399 1.26 2.61 -41.73
C ASP A 399 2.01 3.84 -42.27
N ALA A 400 3.00 4.35 -41.53
CA ALA A 400 3.79 5.53 -41.91
C ALA A 400 4.85 5.24 -43.00
N THR A 401 5.35 3.99 -43.07
CA THR A 401 6.42 3.60 -43.99
C THR A 401 6.26 2.15 -44.40
N ALA A 402 6.24 1.86 -45.71
CA ALA A 402 5.91 0.57 -46.31
C ALA A 402 6.86 -0.63 -46.02
N ARG A 403 7.61 -0.60 -44.90
CA ARG A 403 8.35 -1.67 -44.18
C ARG A 403 9.50 -1.01 -43.43
N ALA A 404 9.24 -0.52 -42.22
CA ALA A 404 10.31 -0.15 -41.30
C ALA A 404 10.86 -1.43 -40.62
N PRO A 405 12.16 -1.73 -40.69
CA PRO A 405 12.80 -2.80 -39.91
C PRO A 405 12.42 -2.74 -38.42
N ASP A 406 12.25 -1.51 -37.92
CA ASP A 406 11.84 -1.20 -36.55
C ASP A 406 10.48 -1.81 -36.16
N ALA A 407 9.53 -1.96 -37.09
CA ALA A 407 8.21 -2.52 -36.78
C ALA A 407 8.31 -4.02 -36.43
N LYS A 408 9.18 -4.77 -37.11
CA LYS A 408 9.39 -6.20 -36.83
C LYS A 408 10.02 -6.39 -35.46
N ASP A 409 11.03 -5.59 -35.13
CA ASP A 409 11.73 -5.68 -33.84
C ASP A 409 10.79 -5.35 -32.68
N LEU A 410 9.92 -4.35 -32.82
CA LEU A 410 8.89 -4.00 -31.85
C LEU A 410 7.88 -5.15 -31.63
N VAL A 411 7.42 -5.82 -32.69
CA VAL A 411 6.51 -6.97 -32.58
C VAL A 411 7.20 -8.15 -31.88
N GLN A 412 8.47 -8.42 -32.20
CA GLN A 412 9.23 -9.48 -31.54
C GLN A 412 9.45 -9.21 -30.05
N GLU A 413 9.78 -7.97 -29.69
CA GLU A 413 9.89 -7.56 -28.28
C GLU A 413 8.54 -7.70 -27.56
N ALA A 414 7.44 -7.28 -28.20
CA ALA A 414 6.10 -7.43 -27.65
C ALA A 414 5.72 -8.90 -27.38
N ILE A 415 6.02 -9.82 -28.30
CA ILE A 415 5.78 -11.26 -28.11
C ILE A 415 6.55 -11.78 -26.90
N ALA A 416 7.84 -11.42 -26.78
CA ALA A 416 8.66 -11.84 -25.64
C ALA A 416 8.11 -11.31 -24.31
N LEU A 417 7.59 -10.07 -24.29
CA LEU A 417 6.95 -9.49 -23.12
C LEU A 417 5.62 -10.17 -22.78
N PHE A 418 4.81 -10.56 -23.76
CA PHE A 418 3.61 -11.37 -23.50
C PHE A 418 3.97 -12.76 -22.98
N ASP A 419 5.03 -13.40 -23.48
CA ASP A 419 5.53 -14.67 -22.95
C ASP A 419 5.89 -14.54 -21.46
N ILE A 420 6.56 -13.45 -21.08
CA ILE A 420 6.84 -13.12 -19.67
C ILE A 420 5.54 -12.93 -18.89
N ALA A 421 4.57 -12.16 -19.40
CA ALA A 421 3.30 -11.92 -18.72
C ALA A 421 2.50 -13.22 -18.49
N ILE A 422 2.48 -14.12 -19.48
CA ILE A 422 1.85 -15.45 -19.39
C ILE A 422 2.55 -16.31 -18.34
N ALA A 423 3.89 -16.32 -18.32
CA ALA A 423 4.64 -17.08 -17.32
C ALA A 423 4.38 -16.58 -15.89
N LEU A 424 4.24 -15.27 -15.72
CA LEU A 424 3.96 -14.64 -14.42
C LEU A 424 2.49 -14.81 -13.98
N ARG A 425 1.53 -14.91 -14.93
CA ARG A 425 0.10 -15.10 -14.65
C ARG A 425 -0.54 -16.14 -15.59
N PRO A 426 -0.21 -17.43 -15.46
CA PRO A 426 -0.59 -18.47 -16.44
C PRO A 426 -2.10 -18.76 -16.49
N HIS A 427 -2.85 -18.35 -15.47
CA HIS A 427 -4.29 -18.52 -15.42
C HIS A 427 -5.07 -17.44 -16.19
N TYR A 428 -4.42 -16.34 -16.58
CA TYR A 428 -5.08 -15.23 -17.25
C TYR A 428 -5.01 -15.35 -18.78
N ARG A 429 -6.08 -15.90 -19.37
CA ARG A 429 -6.19 -16.17 -20.82
C ARG A 429 -6.13 -14.94 -21.72
N GLY A 430 -6.33 -13.73 -21.19
CA GLY A 430 -6.26 -12.50 -21.97
C GLY A 430 -4.91 -12.31 -22.67
N TYR A 431 -3.82 -12.71 -22.00
CA TYR A 431 -2.47 -12.57 -22.56
C TYR A 431 -2.19 -13.57 -23.69
N ASP A 432 -2.71 -14.81 -23.60
CA ASP A 432 -2.59 -15.80 -24.68
C ASP A 432 -3.22 -15.27 -25.99
N SER A 433 -4.41 -14.66 -25.87
CA SER A 433 -5.12 -14.06 -27.00
C SER A 433 -4.35 -12.88 -27.61
N ALA A 434 -3.88 -11.94 -26.76
CA ALA A 434 -3.12 -10.78 -27.20
C ALA A 434 -1.79 -11.18 -27.87
N ARG A 435 -1.09 -12.17 -27.31
CA ARG A 435 0.10 -12.76 -27.91
C ARG A 435 -0.17 -13.38 -29.27
N THR A 436 -1.25 -14.14 -29.40
CA THR A 436 -1.63 -14.78 -30.67
C THR A 436 -1.89 -13.73 -31.76
N GLN A 437 -2.56 -12.64 -31.38
CA GLN A 437 -2.74 -11.49 -32.26
C GLN A 437 -1.40 -10.86 -32.65
N ALA A 438 -0.48 -10.67 -31.71
CA ALA A 438 0.87 -10.15 -31.97
C ALA A 438 1.63 -11.00 -33.01
N VAL A 439 1.60 -12.33 -32.86
CA VAL A 439 2.25 -13.27 -33.79
C VAL A 439 1.68 -13.15 -35.21
N SER A 440 0.36 -12.92 -35.33
CA SER A 440 -0.29 -12.75 -36.64
C SER A 440 0.15 -11.48 -37.39
N GLN A 441 0.78 -10.52 -36.70
CA GLN A 441 1.32 -9.30 -37.31
C GLN A 441 2.75 -9.46 -37.85
N LEU A 442 3.43 -10.58 -37.57
CA LEU A 442 4.73 -10.85 -38.17
C LEU A 442 4.56 -11.20 -39.67
N PRO A 443 5.35 -10.60 -40.57
CA PRO A 443 5.36 -11.02 -41.97
C PRO A 443 5.82 -12.48 -42.07
N ALA A 444 5.08 -13.26 -42.88
CA ALA A 444 5.29 -14.69 -43.12
C ALA A 444 6.67 -15.03 -43.71
#